data_AF-A0A2N3DIX7-F1
#
_entry.id   AF-A0A2N3DIX7-F1
#
_cell.length_a   1.000
_cell.length_b   1.000
_cell.length_c   1.000
_cell.angle_alpha   90.00
_cell.angle_beta   90.00
_cell.angle_gamma   90.00
#
_symmetry.space_group_name_H-M   'P 1'
#
loop_
_entity.id
_entity.type
_entity.pdbx_description
1 polymer ?
#
loop_
_entity_poly.entity_id
_entity_poly.type
_entity_poly.pdbx_seq_one_letter_code
_entity_poly.pdbx_strand_id
1 'polypeptide(L)'
;HAEAVAEAQKHRPGLVLADIQLADNSSGVEAVQEILTGMAVPVIFVTAFPERLLTGDRPEPAFLLTKPYQPATLRAAISQVLFFDESTVPA
;
A
#
# COMPACT_ATOMS: atom_id res chain seq x y z
N HIS A 1 13.73 -0.14 -1.62
CA HIS A 1 13.12 -1.48 -1.40
C HIS A 1 13.54 -2.15 -0.08
N ALA A 2 14.78 -2.66 0.08
CA ALA A 2 15.19 -3.45 1.25
C ALA A 2 15.04 -2.73 2.61
N GLU A 3 15.28 -1.43 2.65
CA GLU A 3 15.08 -0.60 3.85
C GLU A 3 13.62 -0.60 4.31
N ALA A 4 12.66 -0.48 3.39
CA ALA A 4 11.23 -0.47 3.72
C ALA A 4 10.77 -1.81 4.32
N VAL A 5 11.29 -2.93 3.80
CA VAL A 5 10.99 -4.26 4.34
C VAL A 5 11.56 -4.41 5.75
N ALA A 6 12.82 -4.03 5.97
CA ALA A 6 13.46 -4.10 7.28
C ALA A 6 12.74 -3.24 8.32
N GLU A 7 12.36 -2.02 7.96
CA GLU A 7 11.64 -1.10 8.84
C GLU A 7 10.23 -1.60 9.17
N ALA A 8 9.52 -2.19 8.20
CA ALA A 8 8.20 -2.79 8.42
C ALA A 8 8.29 -4.02 9.35
N GLN A 9 9.27 -4.90 9.16
CA GLN A 9 9.48 -6.06 10.03
C GLN A 9 9.81 -5.66 11.47
N LYS A 10 10.61 -4.60 11.63
CA LYS A 10 11.02 -4.06 12.93
C LYS A 10 9.86 -3.38 13.67
N HIS A 11 9.09 -2.55 12.98
CA HIS A 11 8.06 -1.71 13.62
C HIS A 11 6.67 -2.33 13.62
N ARG A 12 6.42 -3.36 12.80
CA ARG A 12 5.12 -4.06 12.68
C ARG A 12 3.95 -3.05 12.55
N PRO A 13 3.93 -2.22 11.49
CA PRO A 13 2.92 -1.18 11.36
C PRO A 13 1.51 -1.76 11.24
N GLY A 14 0.50 -1.03 11.74
CA GLY A 14 -0.92 -1.38 11.55
C GLY A 14 -1.51 -0.92 10.21
N LEU A 15 -0.74 -0.17 9.41
CA LEU A 15 -1.11 0.31 8.09
C LEU A 15 0.15 0.69 7.32
N VAL A 16 0.20 0.34 6.03
CA VAL A 16 1.25 0.79 5.11
C VAL A 16 0.67 1.76 4.09
N LEU A 17 1.27 2.94 3.99
CA LEU A 17 1.07 3.89 2.89
C LEU A 17 2.27 3.78 1.96
N ALA A 18 2.07 3.34 0.72
CA ALA A 18 3.15 3.08 -0.22
C ALA A 18 2.99 3.88 -1.51
N ASP A 19 4.05 4.52 -1.99
CA ASP A 19 4.08 4.98 -3.39
C ASP A 19 4.33 3.78 -4.32
N ILE A 20 3.83 3.83 -5.54
CA ILE A 20 4.07 2.78 -6.54
C ILE A 20 5.49 2.93 -7.11
N GLN A 21 5.91 4.18 -7.35
CA GLN A 21 7.22 4.50 -7.88
C GLN A 21 8.04 5.17 -6.78
N LEU A 22 9.13 4.53 -6.37
CA LEU A 22 10.07 5.13 -5.43
C LEU A 22 11.11 5.98 -6.17
N ALA A 23 11.70 6.94 -5.47
CA ALA A 23 12.62 7.93 -6.05
C ALA A 23 13.90 7.31 -6.66
N ASP A 24 14.26 6.10 -6.23
CA ASP A 24 15.38 5.30 -6.72
C ASP A 24 15.00 4.41 -7.93
N ASN A 25 13.83 4.64 -8.53
CA ASN A 25 13.20 3.77 -9.52
C ASN A 25 12.88 2.36 -9.05
N SER A 26 12.98 2.07 -7.74
CA SER A 26 12.52 0.80 -7.20
C SER A 26 11.00 0.76 -7.12
N SER A 27 10.46 -0.47 -7.18
CA SER A 27 9.02 -0.72 -7.17
C SER A 27 8.51 -0.77 -5.73
N GLY A 28 7.67 0.19 -5.34
CA GLY A 28 7.00 0.14 -4.04
C GLY A 28 6.02 -1.03 -3.93
N VAL A 29 5.51 -1.50 -5.07
CA VAL A 29 4.68 -2.71 -5.15
C VAL A 29 5.48 -3.95 -4.72
N GLU A 30 6.72 -4.09 -5.18
CA GLU A 30 7.58 -5.23 -4.79
C GLU A 30 7.92 -5.18 -3.30
N ALA A 31 8.22 -3.99 -2.77
CA ALA A 31 8.46 -3.81 -1.33
C ALA A 31 7.23 -4.21 -0.50
N VAL A 32 6.04 -3.76 -0.89
CA VAL A 32 4.79 -4.14 -0.23
C VAL A 32 4.56 -5.64 -0.32
N GLN A 33 4.76 -6.24 -1.49
CA GLN A 33 4.51 -7.66 -1.68
C GLN A 33 5.41 -8.52 -0.78
N GLU A 34 6.68 -8.12 -0.63
CA GLU A 34 7.58 -8.77 0.33
C GLU A 34 7.16 -8.55 1.79
N ILE A 35 6.75 -7.34 2.18
CA ILE A 35 6.21 -7.07 3.53
C ILE A 35 5.03 -8.00 3.83
N LEU A 36 4.12 -8.16 2.86
CA LEU A 36 2.94 -9.01 2.98
C LEU A 36 3.27 -10.51 3.12
N THR A 37 4.47 -10.96 2.69
CA THR A 37 4.92 -12.35 2.98
C THR A 37 5.25 -12.58 4.46
N GLY A 38 5.63 -11.52 5.19
CA GLY A 38 6.06 -11.60 6.59
C GLY A 38 5.01 -11.13 7.60
N MET A 39 3.98 -10.40 7.15
CA MET A 39 2.87 -9.96 7.98
C MET A 39 1.64 -9.58 7.16
N ALA A 40 0.45 -9.92 7.68
CA ALA A 40 -0.79 -9.33 7.21
C ALA A 40 -0.89 -7.90 7.75
N VAL A 41 -0.89 -6.93 6.86
CA VAL A 41 -1.06 -5.51 7.18
C VAL A 41 -1.82 -4.85 6.05
N PRO A 42 -2.80 -3.98 6.33
CA PRO A 42 -3.49 -3.28 5.27
C PRO A 42 -2.55 -2.30 4.54
N VAL A 43 -2.80 -2.11 3.24
CA VAL A 43 -1.98 -1.26 2.37
C VAL A 43 -2.85 -0.31 1.57
N ILE A 44 -2.47 0.96 1.56
CA ILE A 44 -3.02 1.97 0.64
C ILE A 44 -1.88 2.43 -0.28
N PHE A 45 -2.07 2.27 -1.58
CA PHE A 45 -1.13 2.81 -2.56
C PHE A 45 -1.45 4.27 -2.89
N VAL A 46 -0.42 5.10 -3.01
CA VAL A 46 -0.55 6.54 -3.21
C VAL A 46 0.39 7.01 -4.33
N THR A 47 -0.13 7.28 -5.53
CA THR A 47 0.69 7.54 -6.74
C THR A 47 0.24 8.78 -7.52
N ALA A 48 1.14 9.39 -8.29
CA ALA A 48 0.79 10.40 -9.29
C ALA A 48 0.49 9.82 -10.69
N PHE A 49 0.72 8.51 -10.88
CA PHE A 49 0.63 7.83 -12.19
C PHE A 49 -0.23 6.55 -12.08
N PRO A 50 -1.54 6.66 -11.84
CA PRO A 50 -2.43 5.51 -11.67
C PRO A 50 -2.53 4.63 -12.93
N GLU A 51 -2.39 5.21 -14.11
CA GLU A 51 -2.52 4.54 -15.40
C GLU A 51 -1.54 3.37 -15.61
N ARG A 52 -0.42 3.37 -14.87
CA ARG A 52 0.59 2.30 -14.97
C ARG A 52 0.14 1.00 -14.29
N LEU A 53 -0.95 1.03 -13.54
CA LEU A 53 -1.62 -0.16 -13.01
C LEU A 53 -2.69 -0.72 -13.97
N LEU A 54 -3.04 0.01 -15.03
CA LEU A 54 -4.07 -0.37 -16.00
C LEU A 54 -3.55 -1.30 -17.12
N THR A 55 -2.34 -1.85 -16.97
CA THR A 55 -1.79 -2.81 -17.95
C THR A 55 -2.38 -4.21 -17.79
N GLY A 56 -3.03 -4.50 -16.65
CA GLY A 56 -3.65 -5.81 -16.37
C GLY A 56 -2.66 -6.94 -16.06
N ASP A 57 -1.35 -6.69 -16.20
CA ASP A 57 -0.29 -7.68 -15.91
C ASP A 57 -0.03 -7.88 -14.41
N ARG A 58 -0.54 -6.98 -13.57
CA ARG A 58 -0.39 -7.00 -12.12
C ARG A 58 -1.78 -6.93 -11.47
N PRO A 59 -2.03 -7.69 -10.39
CA PRO A 59 -3.28 -7.56 -9.65
C PRO A 59 -3.47 -6.11 -9.22
N GLU A 60 -4.66 -5.57 -9.46
CA GLU A 60 -5.00 -4.21 -9.02
C GLU A 60 -4.97 -4.15 -7.48
N PRO A 61 -4.33 -3.12 -6.89
CA PRO A 61 -4.33 -2.97 -5.44
C PRO A 61 -5.75 -2.68 -4.94
N ALA A 62 -6.11 -3.29 -3.80
CA ALA A 62 -7.43 -3.13 -3.20
C ALA A 62 -7.77 -1.67 -2.84
N PHE A 63 -6.75 -0.84 -2.54
CA PHE A 63 -6.91 0.57 -2.22
C PHE A 63 -5.85 1.43 -2.92
N LEU A 64 -6.29 2.40 -3.72
CA LEU A 64 -5.45 3.31 -4.49
C LEU A 64 -5.91 4.76 -4.31
N LEU A 65 -4.97 5.67 -4.08
CA LEU A 65 -5.19 7.09 -3.90
C LEU A 65 -4.30 7.88 -4.86
N THR A 66 -4.90 8.67 -5.75
CA THR A 66 -4.14 9.45 -6.74
C THR A 66 -3.71 10.80 -6.17
N LYS A 67 -2.47 11.21 -6.44
CA LYS A 67 -1.94 12.55 -6.13
C LYS A 67 -2.35 13.54 -7.23
N PRO A 68 -2.68 14.81 -6.88
CA PRO A 68 -2.86 15.32 -5.52
C PRO A 68 -4.21 14.87 -4.92
N TYR A 69 -4.21 14.61 -3.61
CA TYR A 69 -5.41 14.26 -2.86
C TYR A 69 -5.69 15.27 -1.75
N GLN A 70 -6.96 15.36 -1.35
CA GLN A 70 -7.33 16.14 -0.18
C GLN A 70 -7.03 15.35 1.11
N PRO A 71 -6.58 16.00 2.20
CA PRO A 71 -6.36 15.32 3.48
C PRO A 71 -7.60 14.57 4.00
N ALA A 72 -8.80 15.08 3.71
CA ALA A 72 -10.06 14.41 4.04
C ALA A 72 -10.21 13.06 3.31
N THR A 73 -9.81 12.99 2.03
CA THR A 73 -9.81 11.74 1.25
C THR A 73 -8.87 10.71 1.83
N LEU A 74 -7.64 11.13 2.21
CA LEU A 74 -6.69 10.23 2.86
C LEU A 74 -7.23 9.71 4.19
N ARG A 75 -7.82 10.58 5.02
CA ARG A 75 -8.44 10.16 6.28
C ARG A 75 -9.57 9.16 6.07
N ALA A 76 -10.45 9.40 5.11
CA ALA A 76 -11.55 8.50 4.79
C ALA A 76 -11.05 7.12 4.33
N ALA A 77 -10.03 7.08 3.46
CA ALA A 77 -9.42 5.83 3.02
C ALA A 77 -8.79 5.05 4.18
N ILE A 78 -8.05 5.73 5.06
CA ILE A 78 -7.48 5.13 6.28
C ILE A 78 -8.60 4.55 7.16
N SER A 79 -9.67 5.31 7.40
CA SER A 79 -10.81 4.85 8.20
C SER A 79 -11.51 3.64 7.61
N GLN A 80 -11.70 3.60 6.29
CA GLN A 80 -12.28 2.44 5.61
C GLN A 80 -11.39 1.21 5.81
N VAL A 81 -10.10 1.34 5.53
CA VAL A 81 -9.14 0.25 5.60
C VAL A 81 -9.03 -0.33 7.02
N LEU A 82 -8.89 0.51 8.04
CA LEU A 82 -8.80 0.06 9.43
C LEU A 82 -10.11 -0.55 9.94
N PHE A 83 -11.25 -0.17 9.38
CA PHE A 83 -12.55 -0.76 9.72
C PHE A 83 -12.74 -2.14 9.07
N PHE A 84 -12.26 -2.33 7.83
CA PHE A 84 -12.33 -3.62 7.15
C PHE A 84 -11.29 -4.62 7.68
N ASP A 85 -10.16 -4.17 8.24
CA ASP A 85 -9.12 -5.03 8.82
C ASP A 85 -9.62 -5.87 10.01
N GLU A 86 -10.63 -5.41 10.75
CA GLU A 86 -11.27 -6.21 11.82
C GLU A 86 -12.12 -7.38 11.28
N SER A 87 -12.41 -7.43 9.98
CA SER A 87 -13.31 -8.42 9.35
C SER A 87 -12.72 -9.17 8.15
N THR A 88 -11.47 -8.93 7.78
CA THR A 88 -10.81 -9.62 6.65
C THR A 88 -9.63 -10.49 7.09
N VAL A 89 -9.93 -11.52 7.89
CA VAL A 89 -9.14 -12.76 7.85
C VAL A 89 -9.72 -13.59 6.69
N PRO A 90 -9.00 -13.84 5.59
CA PRO A 90 -9.44 -14.85 4.65
C PRO A 90 -9.41 -16.21 5.35
N ALA A 91 -10.49 -16.96 5.22
CA ALA A 91 -10.59 -18.36 5.63
C ALA A 91 -9.58 -19.25 4.89
#